data_AF-A0A4U7KQC2-F1
#
_entry.id   AF-A0A4U7KQC2-F1
#
_cell.length_a   1.000
_cell.length_b   1.000
_cell.length_c   1.000
_cell.angle_alpha   90.00
_cell.angle_beta   90.00
_cell.angle_gamma   90.00
#
_symmetry.space_group_name_H-M   'P 1'
#
loop_
_entity.id
_entity.type
_entity.pdbx_description
1 polymer ?
#
loop_
_entity_poly.entity_id
_entity_poly.type
_entity_poly.pdbx_seq_one_letter_code
_entity_poly.pdbx_strand_id
1 'polypeptide(L)'
;MESKLQSLKVAELKALLTSAGLAVSGNKPDLIQRLLENPAATASLGGGGAEESPAAPTPALAPATAPAPAVAPPTTAPQPVASTPTPAPAPASAAAPAAAATSISDVEAARPSEEERRQQLIAELEKRKARAAKFGQPLGEVERKLERAIKFGLDPTEEANVAKLGQALGTKASKPKASAAPTASATTTTAAAAASKKESKPKETEEQKQARLAELEAEKEKARKRAERFGLVSKDTPTPEEAEKKRKRENRFGASNGEEKKFKT
;
A
#
# COMPACT_ATOMS: atom_id res chain seq x y z
N MET A 1 -29.32 11.26 9.14
CA MET A 1 -28.01 11.56 9.77
C MET A 1 -26.89 10.68 9.22
N GLU A 2 -26.97 9.35 9.35
CA GLU A 2 -25.90 8.40 8.98
C GLU A 2 -25.16 8.69 7.66
N SER A 3 -25.86 8.89 6.54
CA SER A 3 -25.22 9.13 5.23
C SER A 3 -24.28 10.34 5.21
N LYS A 4 -24.52 11.34 6.08
CA LYS A 4 -23.65 12.52 6.27
C LYS A 4 -22.41 12.19 7.12
N LEU A 5 -22.47 11.17 7.99
CA LEU A 5 -21.31 10.64 8.72
C LEU A 5 -20.49 9.66 7.83
N GLN A 6 -21.16 8.89 6.97
CA GLN A 6 -20.51 8.00 6.01
C GLN A 6 -19.66 8.75 4.97
N SER A 7 -20.00 9.99 4.62
CA SER A 7 -19.21 10.83 3.70
C SER A 7 -18.01 11.52 4.34
N LEU A 8 -18.04 11.80 5.66
CA LEU A 8 -16.89 12.38 6.39
C LEU A 8 -15.67 11.46 6.38
N LYS A 9 -14.47 12.03 6.48
CA LYS A 9 -13.21 11.29 6.61
C LYS A 9 -13.01 10.80 8.04
N VAL A 10 -12.16 9.78 8.23
CA VAL A 10 -11.84 9.24 9.56
C VAL A 10 -11.28 10.30 10.52
N ALA A 11 -10.53 11.29 10.00
CA ALA A 11 -10.04 12.42 10.81
C ALA A 11 -11.18 13.32 11.32
N GLU A 12 -12.16 13.62 10.47
CA GLU A 12 -13.34 14.44 10.81
C GLU A 12 -14.24 13.71 11.83
N LEU A 13 -14.48 12.41 11.63
CA LEU A 13 -15.21 11.55 12.57
C LEU A 13 -14.51 11.47 13.94
N LYS A 14 -13.17 11.39 13.96
CA LYS A 14 -12.40 11.42 15.21
C LYS A 14 -12.44 12.79 15.89
N ALA A 15 -12.43 13.89 15.14
CA ALA A 15 -12.55 15.23 15.71
C ALA A 15 -13.89 15.42 16.45
N LEU A 16 -15.00 14.94 15.85
CA LEU A 16 -16.33 14.96 16.49
C LEU A 16 -16.35 14.14 17.78
N LEU A 17 -15.88 12.89 17.73
CA LEU A 17 -15.80 12.03 18.93
C LEU A 17 -14.93 12.65 20.03
N THR A 18 -13.75 13.20 19.71
CA THR A 18 -12.90 13.91 20.67
C THR A 18 -13.61 15.13 21.27
N SER A 19 -14.32 15.93 20.46
CA SER A 19 -15.07 17.10 20.95
C SER A 19 -16.23 16.74 21.89
N ALA A 20 -16.75 15.51 21.79
CA ALA A 20 -17.78 14.95 22.66
C ALA A 20 -17.21 14.11 23.82
N GLY A 21 -15.88 14.04 24.01
CA GLY A 21 -15.24 13.22 25.04
C GLY A 21 -15.34 11.70 24.82
N LEU A 22 -15.74 11.26 23.61
CA LEU A 22 -15.97 9.86 23.26
C LEU A 22 -14.69 9.17 22.76
N ALA A 23 -14.62 7.85 22.94
CA ALA A 23 -13.48 7.06 22.47
C ALA A 23 -13.28 7.15 20.95
N VAL A 24 -12.02 7.31 20.51
CA VAL A 24 -11.61 7.45 19.09
C VAL A 24 -10.89 6.21 18.52
N SER A 25 -11.04 5.06 19.19
CA SER A 25 -10.62 3.74 18.73
C SER A 25 -11.68 3.07 17.83
N GLY A 26 -11.23 2.21 16.93
CA GLY A 26 -12.08 1.48 15.97
C GLY A 26 -11.85 1.86 14.50
N ASN A 27 -12.49 1.09 13.62
CA ASN A 27 -12.59 1.33 12.18
C ASN A 27 -13.61 2.44 11.87
N LYS A 28 -13.69 2.89 10.61
CA LYS A 28 -14.66 3.90 10.18
C LYS A 28 -16.13 3.59 10.59
N PRO A 29 -16.70 2.39 10.38
CA PRO A 29 -18.05 2.08 10.84
C PRO A 29 -18.21 2.25 12.35
N ASP A 30 -17.27 1.74 13.16
CA ASP A 30 -17.31 1.82 14.63
C ASP A 30 -17.37 3.28 15.13
N LEU A 31 -16.65 4.18 14.47
CA LEU A 31 -16.66 5.62 14.76
C LEU A 31 -17.99 6.28 14.36
N ILE A 32 -18.60 5.84 13.25
CA ILE A 32 -19.93 6.32 12.81
C ILE A 32 -21.02 5.81 13.77
N GLN A 33 -20.99 4.53 14.13
CA GLN A 33 -21.93 3.93 15.07
C GLN A 33 -21.89 4.65 16.42
N ARG A 34 -20.70 4.90 16.99
CA ARG A 34 -20.55 5.65 18.24
C ARG A 34 -21.09 7.08 18.19
N LEU A 35 -21.06 7.73 17.02
CA LEU A 35 -21.70 9.04 16.78
C LEU A 35 -23.23 8.96 16.59
N LEU A 36 -23.76 7.83 16.08
CA LEU A 36 -25.20 7.58 16.00
C LEU A 36 -25.81 7.24 17.37
N GLU A 37 -25.07 6.49 18.20
CA GLU A 37 -25.41 6.20 19.60
C GLU A 37 -25.39 7.45 20.49
N ASN A 38 -24.63 8.48 20.11
CA ASN A 38 -24.44 9.72 20.87
C ASN A 38 -24.82 10.96 20.04
N PRO A 39 -26.13 11.20 19.77
CA PRO A 39 -26.58 12.22 18.82
C PRO A 39 -26.11 13.65 19.17
N ALA A 40 -25.87 13.96 20.45
CA ALA A 40 -25.28 15.22 20.90
C ALA A 40 -23.94 15.55 20.21
N ALA A 41 -23.10 14.54 19.95
CA ALA A 41 -21.84 14.68 19.22
C ALA A 41 -22.02 15.04 17.72
N THR A 42 -23.25 15.00 17.22
CA THR A 42 -23.59 15.29 15.82
C THR A 42 -24.53 16.51 15.65
N ALA A 43 -24.94 17.15 16.74
CA ALA A 43 -25.88 18.29 16.72
C ALA A 43 -25.39 19.42 15.79
N SER A 44 -24.09 19.74 15.82
CA SER A 44 -23.45 20.71 14.92
C SER A 44 -23.59 20.39 13.42
N LEU A 45 -23.76 19.11 13.04
CA LEU A 45 -24.01 18.70 11.65
C LEU A 45 -25.51 18.60 11.33
N GLY A 46 -26.37 18.43 12.33
CA GLY A 46 -27.82 18.31 12.20
C GLY A 46 -28.51 19.67 12.15
N GLY A 47 -28.07 20.55 11.24
CA GLY A 47 -28.42 21.97 11.19
C GLY A 47 -29.92 22.27 11.35
N GLY A 48 -30.31 22.59 12.57
CA GLY A 48 -31.62 23.05 13.02
C GLY A 48 -31.40 23.75 14.34
N GLY A 49 -31.68 25.06 14.39
CA GLY A 49 -31.35 25.88 15.54
C GLY A 49 -32.24 25.58 16.73
N ALA A 50 -31.62 25.20 17.84
CA ALA A 50 -32.16 25.35 19.18
C ALA A 50 -31.05 25.95 20.06
N GLU A 51 -31.41 26.94 20.86
CA GLU A 51 -30.62 27.44 21.98
C GLU A 51 -30.58 26.33 23.07
N GLU A 52 -29.68 26.31 24.04
CA GLU A 52 -29.08 27.44 24.77
C GLU A 52 -27.65 27.12 25.27
N SER A 53 -27.07 28.03 26.07
CA SER A 53 -25.67 27.98 26.54
C SER A 53 -25.56 27.62 28.05
N PRO A 54 -24.47 27.87 28.83
CA PRO A 54 -23.99 26.85 29.75
C PRO A 54 -24.31 27.10 31.24
N ALA A 55 -24.35 26.03 32.04
CA ALA A 55 -24.42 26.13 33.50
C ALA A 55 -23.59 25.05 34.23
N ALA A 56 -22.51 25.51 34.86
CA ALA A 56 -21.82 24.88 36.00
C ALA A 56 -21.24 26.06 36.83
N PRO A 57 -21.31 26.06 38.17
CA PRO A 57 -20.54 25.11 38.97
C PRO A 57 -21.20 24.58 40.27
N THR A 58 -20.40 23.82 41.02
CA THR A 58 -20.55 23.21 42.37
C THR A 58 -20.74 24.24 43.52
N PRO A 59 -21.07 23.88 44.80
CA PRO A 59 -20.71 22.62 45.50
C PRO A 59 -21.61 22.04 46.65
N ALA A 60 -21.10 20.93 47.22
CA ALA A 60 -21.19 20.47 48.62
C ALA A 60 -22.48 19.82 49.20
N LEU A 61 -22.40 18.52 49.53
CA LEU A 61 -22.21 18.02 50.92
C LEU A 61 -21.96 16.48 50.95
N ALA A 62 -21.53 15.95 52.11
CA ALA A 62 -21.23 14.53 52.35
C ALA A 62 -22.24 13.89 53.34
N PRO A 63 -22.19 12.56 53.60
CA PRO A 63 -21.29 12.05 54.63
C PRO A 63 -20.60 10.70 54.28
N ALA A 64 -19.83 10.15 55.23
CA ALA A 64 -18.86 9.07 55.03
C ALA A 64 -19.34 7.67 55.48
N THR A 65 -18.65 6.63 54.98
CA THR A 65 -18.25 5.45 55.78
C THR A 65 -17.01 4.77 55.19
N ALA A 66 -16.21 4.14 56.05
CA ALA A 66 -15.03 3.31 55.72
C ALA A 66 -15.21 1.92 56.43
N PRO A 67 -14.42 0.85 56.15
CA PRO A 67 -12.97 0.81 56.38
C PRO A 67 -12.13 0.08 55.30
N ALA A 68 -10.81 -0.07 55.56
CA ALA A 68 -9.80 -0.77 54.73
C ALA A 68 -9.60 -2.25 55.23
N PRO A 69 -8.55 -3.08 54.89
CA PRO A 69 -7.12 -2.74 54.65
C PRO A 69 -6.30 -3.55 53.59
N ALA A 70 -5.03 -3.12 53.39
CA ALA A 70 -3.86 -3.85 52.83
C ALA A 70 -3.88 -4.21 51.31
N VAL A 71 -2.75 -4.36 50.57
CA VAL A 71 -1.31 -4.57 50.90
C VAL A 71 -0.40 -3.54 50.15
N ALA A 72 0.89 -3.46 50.49
CA ALA A 72 1.85 -2.38 50.15
C ALA A 72 2.74 -2.57 48.89
N PRO A 73 3.38 -1.50 48.36
CA PRO A 73 4.39 -1.49 47.27
C PRO A 73 5.85 -1.56 47.86
N PRO A 74 7.00 -1.45 47.12
CA PRO A 74 7.41 -0.54 46.02
C PRO A 74 7.77 -1.32 44.71
N THR A 75 8.57 -0.92 43.70
CA THR A 75 9.54 0.16 43.36
C THR A 75 9.63 0.22 41.79
N THR A 76 10.21 1.14 41.01
CA THR A 76 11.11 2.33 41.12
C THR A 76 10.86 3.28 39.91
N ALA A 77 11.60 4.38 39.76
CA ALA A 77 11.72 5.21 38.53
C ALA A 77 13.18 5.21 37.99
N PRO A 78 13.54 5.87 36.85
CA PRO A 78 13.55 7.34 36.73
C PRO A 78 13.02 7.93 35.39
N GLN A 79 12.97 9.27 35.31
CA GLN A 79 12.66 10.05 34.09
C GLN A 79 13.93 10.36 33.25
N PRO A 80 13.84 11.14 32.15
CA PRO A 80 14.00 12.59 32.29
C PRO A 80 13.07 13.50 31.46
N VAL A 81 12.70 14.62 32.11
CA VAL A 81 12.20 15.95 31.70
C VAL A 81 12.00 16.37 30.22
N ALA A 82 11.07 17.32 30.01
CA ALA A 82 10.76 18.01 28.76
C ALA A 82 11.20 19.50 28.75
N SER A 83 11.16 20.19 27.60
CA SER A 83 11.21 21.67 27.50
C SER A 83 10.71 22.23 26.15
N THR A 84 9.88 23.28 26.22
CA THR A 84 9.45 24.27 25.19
C THR A 84 9.07 25.58 25.99
N PRO A 85 8.54 26.71 25.44
CA PRO A 85 8.28 27.17 24.04
C PRO A 85 8.64 28.70 23.76
N THR A 86 8.06 29.29 22.69
CA THR A 86 7.63 30.75 22.55
C THR A 86 8.63 31.84 22.02
N PRO A 87 8.21 33.07 21.52
CA PRO A 87 8.52 33.48 20.11
C PRO A 87 8.80 34.99 19.75
N ALA A 88 9.05 35.27 18.44
CA ALA A 88 8.71 36.49 17.63
C ALA A 88 9.44 37.85 17.88
N PRO A 89 9.32 38.93 17.03
CA PRO A 89 9.03 39.07 15.57
C PRO A 89 9.88 40.11 14.74
N ALA A 90 9.97 39.94 13.39
CA ALA A 90 10.01 40.98 12.29
C ALA A 90 11.10 42.11 12.24
N PRO A 91 11.26 42.93 11.15
CA PRO A 91 10.91 42.81 9.72
C PRO A 91 12.05 43.14 8.69
N ALA A 92 11.74 42.98 7.38
CA ALA A 92 12.21 43.74 6.19
C ALA A 92 13.69 43.76 5.70
N SER A 93 13.90 43.29 4.46
CA SER A 93 14.31 44.13 3.31
C SER A 93 14.05 43.39 1.97
N ALA A 94 14.16 44.05 0.81
CA ALA A 94 13.68 43.54 -0.48
C ALA A 94 14.76 43.46 -1.58
N ALA A 95 14.61 42.49 -2.50
CA ALA A 95 15.21 42.54 -3.85
C ALA A 95 14.52 41.57 -4.83
N ALA A 96 13.93 42.13 -5.89
CA ALA A 96 13.61 41.51 -7.18
C ALA A 96 13.63 42.63 -8.24
N PRO A 97 13.73 42.37 -9.56
CA PRO A 97 13.80 41.09 -10.26
C PRO A 97 15.06 40.95 -11.16
N ALA A 98 15.24 39.78 -11.77
CA ALA A 98 15.89 39.63 -13.09
C ALA A 98 15.56 38.24 -13.68
N ALA A 99 15.55 38.10 -15.01
CA ALA A 99 15.30 36.84 -15.69
C ALA A 99 16.61 36.14 -16.10
N ALA A 100 16.62 34.80 -15.98
CA ALA A 100 17.57 33.93 -16.67
C ALA A 100 16.85 32.66 -17.13
N ALA A 101 16.47 32.63 -18.41
CA ALA A 101 16.11 31.40 -19.11
C ALA A 101 17.38 30.76 -19.72
N THR A 102 17.24 29.63 -20.43
CA THR A 102 18.33 28.69 -20.81
C THR A 102 18.68 27.83 -19.58
N SER A 103 18.39 26.53 -19.52
CA SER A 103 18.95 25.43 -20.35
C SER A 103 20.48 25.37 -20.19
N ILE A 104 21.15 24.23 -19.97
CA ILE A 104 20.97 22.87 -20.50
C ILE A 104 21.59 21.82 -19.56
N SER A 105 21.05 20.59 -19.61
CA SER A 105 21.71 19.26 -19.66
C SER A 105 22.87 18.83 -18.74
N ASP A 106 23.10 17.50 -18.75
CA ASP A 106 24.33 16.79 -18.38
C ASP A 106 24.76 16.65 -16.90
N VAL A 107 24.01 15.82 -16.15
CA VAL A 107 24.60 14.92 -15.13
C VAL A 107 23.95 13.52 -15.22
N GLU A 108 23.87 12.94 -16.43
CA GLU A 108 23.08 11.73 -16.70
C GLU A 108 23.95 10.52 -17.08
N ALA A 109 24.65 9.94 -16.09
CA ALA A 109 25.55 8.78 -16.31
C ALA A 109 25.56 7.71 -15.19
N ALA A 110 24.74 7.85 -14.14
CA ALA A 110 24.82 6.96 -12.95
C ALA A 110 23.48 6.69 -12.23
N ARG A 111 22.34 7.04 -12.81
CA ARG A 111 21.01 6.70 -12.29
C ARG A 111 20.36 5.70 -13.26
N PRO A 112 19.80 4.57 -12.81
CA PRO A 112 19.04 3.70 -13.70
C PRO A 112 17.86 4.47 -14.26
N SER A 113 17.56 4.26 -15.54
CA SER A 113 16.52 5.00 -16.25
C SER A 113 15.14 4.74 -15.61
N GLU A 114 14.16 5.61 -15.84
CA GLU A 114 12.82 5.39 -15.29
C GLU A 114 12.20 4.08 -15.79
N GLU A 115 12.49 3.69 -17.03
CA GLU A 115 12.06 2.42 -17.61
C GLU A 115 12.74 1.22 -16.96
N GLU A 116 14.03 1.31 -16.62
CA GLU A 116 14.75 0.27 -15.87
C GLU A 116 14.20 0.12 -14.45
N ARG A 117 13.86 1.22 -13.77
CA ARG A 117 13.22 1.18 -12.44
C ARG A 117 11.84 0.52 -12.52
N ARG A 118 11.00 0.92 -13.48
CA ARG A 118 9.69 0.29 -13.72
C ARG A 118 9.83 -1.20 -14.00
N GLN A 119 10.81 -1.62 -14.82
CA GLN A 119 11.10 -3.03 -15.08
C GLN A 119 11.56 -3.79 -13.82
N GLN A 120 12.43 -3.19 -12.99
CA GLN A 120 12.86 -3.79 -11.71
C GLN A 120 11.70 -3.94 -10.72
N LEU A 121 10.82 -2.95 -10.62
CA LEU A 121 9.63 -2.98 -9.76
C LEU A 121 8.61 -4.03 -10.22
N ILE A 122 8.35 -4.16 -11.52
CA ILE A 122 7.49 -5.21 -12.08
C ILE A 122 8.08 -6.59 -11.73
N ALA A 123 9.38 -6.80 -11.95
CA ALA A 123 10.05 -8.06 -11.62
C ALA A 123 10.03 -8.37 -10.10
N GLU A 124 10.14 -7.36 -9.22
CA GLU A 124 9.99 -7.58 -7.77
C GLU A 124 8.54 -7.92 -7.38
N LEU A 125 7.53 -7.25 -7.98
CA LEU A 125 6.12 -7.54 -7.75
C LEU A 125 5.73 -8.94 -8.27
N GLU A 126 6.24 -9.38 -9.41
CA GLU A 126 6.10 -10.75 -9.91
C GLU A 126 6.74 -11.77 -8.96
N LYS A 127 7.98 -11.52 -8.51
CA LYS A 127 8.67 -12.35 -7.53
C LYS A 127 7.93 -12.41 -6.19
N ARG A 128 7.27 -11.32 -5.79
CA ARG A 128 6.40 -11.25 -4.61
C ARG A 128 5.09 -12.00 -4.83
N LYS A 129 4.49 -11.96 -6.02
CA LYS A 129 3.30 -12.74 -6.40
C LYS A 129 3.60 -14.24 -6.35
N ALA A 130 4.71 -14.68 -6.93
CA ALA A 130 5.17 -16.06 -6.87
C ALA A 130 5.45 -16.52 -5.42
N ARG A 131 6.03 -15.66 -4.59
CA ARG A 131 6.20 -15.94 -3.15
C ARG A 131 4.85 -16.02 -2.43
N ALA A 132 3.93 -15.09 -2.65
CA ALA A 132 2.60 -15.11 -2.05
C ALA A 132 1.86 -16.41 -2.38
N ALA A 133 1.87 -16.83 -3.65
CA ALA A 133 1.31 -18.11 -4.08
C ALA A 133 1.96 -19.31 -3.35
N LYS A 134 3.30 -19.35 -3.27
CA LYS A 134 4.04 -20.43 -2.60
C LYS A 134 3.79 -20.50 -1.09
N PHE A 135 3.41 -19.40 -0.45
CA PHE A 135 3.10 -19.31 0.98
C PHE A 135 1.57 -19.23 1.27
N GLY A 136 0.71 -19.44 0.27
CA GLY A 136 -0.75 -19.40 0.44
C GLY A 136 -1.35 -18.04 0.80
N GLN A 137 -0.61 -16.95 0.57
CA GLN A 137 -1.10 -15.58 0.84
C GLN A 137 -2.02 -15.08 -0.30
N PRO A 138 -3.07 -14.29 0.00
CA PRO A 138 -4.02 -13.81 -0.99
C PRO A 138 -3.34 -12.91 -2.03
N LEU A 139 -3.46 -13.27 -3.31
CA LEU A 139 -2.72 -12.64 -4.41
C LEU A 139 -3.22 -11.23 -4.77
N GLY A 140 -4.50 -10.93 -4.49
CA GLY A 140 -5.20 -9.75 -5.02
C GLY A 140 -4.60 -8.39 -4.65
N GLU A 141 -3.84 -8.27 -3.56
CA GLU A 141 -3.10 -7.03 -3.25
C GLU A 141 -1.87 -6.86 -4.14
N VAL A 142 -1.13 -7.93 -4.39
CA VAL A 142 0.09 -7.90 -5.21
C VAL A 142 -0.27 -7.75 -6.69
N GLU A 143 -1.35 -8.40 -7.13
CA GLU A 143 -1.87 -8.28 -8.50
C GLU A 143 -2.34 -6.86 -8.80
N ARG A 144 -3.13 -6.22 -7.93
CA ARG A 144 -3.52 -4.81 -8.10
C ARG A 144 -2.33 -3.84 -8.16
N LYS A 145 -1.26 -4.10 -7.40
CA LYS A 145 -0.04 -3.28 -7.44
C LYS A 145 0.75 -3.49 -8.73
N LEU A 146 0.81 -4.72 -9.24
CA LEU A 146 1.43 -5.06 -10.52
C LEU A 146 0.65 -4.45 -11.70
N GLU A 147 -0.68 -4.54 -11.69
CA GLU A 147 -1.55 -3.90 -12.69
C GLU A 147 -1.43 -2.36 -12.67
N ARG A 148 -1.36 -1.75 -11.48
CA ARG A 148 -1.08 -0.31 -11.35
C ARG A 148 0.30 0.04 -11.93
N ALA A 149 1.34 -0.70 -11.55
CA ALA A 149 2.72 -0.49 -12.04
C ALA A 149 2.81 -0.51 -13.57
N ILE A 150 2.12 -1.46 -14.22
CA ILE A 150 2.07 -1.58 -15.68
C ILE A 150 1.26 -0.45 -16.32
N LYS A 151 0.11 -0.09 -15.74
CA LYS A 151 -0.85 0.83 -16.38
C LYS A 151 -0.58 2.32 -16.14
N PHE A 152 0.00 2.66 -15.00
CA PHE A 152 0.19 4.06 -14.55
C PHE A 152 1.58 4.33 -13.94
N GLY A 153 2.43 3.32 -13.78
CA GLY A 153 3.58 3.40 -12.88
C GLY A 153 3.18 3.16 -11.42
N LEU A 154 4.15 3.24 -10.50
CA LEU A 154 3.92 3.05 -9.07
C LEU A 154 4.04 4.40 -8.34
N ASP A 155 3.14 4.70 -7.41
CA ASP A 155 3.23 5.91 -6.60
C ASP A 155 4.55 5.90 -5.79
N PRO A 156 5.26 7.04 -5.61
CA PRO A 156 6.58 7.07 -4.95
C PRO A 156 6.55 6.51 -3.52
N THR A 157 5.41 6.61 -2.84
CA THR A 157 5.16 6.01 -1.52
C THR A 157 5.15 4.48 -1.56
N GLU A 158 4.60 3.88 -2.60
CA GLU A 158 4.62 2.42 -2.81
C GLU A 158 6.00 1.97 -3.31
N GLU A 159 6.64 2.75 -4.18
CA GLU A 159 8.00 2.53 -4.68
C GLU A 159 9.01 2.44 -3.51
N ALA A 160 8.94 3.38 -2.56
CA ALA A 160 9.74 3.36 -1.34
C ALA A 160 9.44 2.15 -0.43
N ASN A 161 8.19 1.69 -0.35
CA ASN A 161 7.82 0.52 0.46
C ASN A 161 8.31 -0.80 -0.16
N VAL A 162 8.29 -0.93 -1.49
CA VAL A 162 8.87 -2.08 -2.20
C VAL A 162 10.38 -2.08 -2.02
N ALA A 163 11.07 -0.99 -2.38
CA ALA A 163 12.53 -0.89 -2.28
C ALA A 163 13.08 -1.10 -0.85
N LYS A 164 12.37 -0.60 0.18
CA LYS A 164 12.72 -0.82 1.59
C LYS A 164 12.61 -2.29 2.00
N LEU A 165 11.63 -3.02 1.47
CA LEU A 165 11.47 -4.45 1.75
C LEU A 165 12.52 -5.29 1.02
N GLY A 166 12.88 -4.93 -0.22
CA GLY A 166 14.01 -5.52 -0.95
C GLY A 166 15.34 -5.35 -0.19
N GLN A 167 15.61 -4.16 0.35
CA GLN A 167 16.78 -3.93 1.20
C GLN A 167 16.77 -4.80 2.47
N ALA A 168 15.63 -4.94 3.15
CA ALA A 168 15.48 -5.79 4.33
C ALA A 168 15.66 -7.29 4.01
N LEU A 169 15.30 -7.72 2.80
CA LEU A 169 15.51 -9.08 2.28
C LEU A 169 16.93 -9.32 1.74
N GLY A 170 17.87 -8.38 1.94
CA GLY A 170 19.26 -8.52 1.54
C GLY A 170 19.51 -8.33 0.04
N THR A 171 18.49 -8.07 -0.78
CA THR A 171 18.67 -7.79 -2.22
C THR A 171 19.13 -6.36 -2.45
N LYS A 172 20.32 -6.02 -1.92
CA LYS A 172 21.04 -4.82 -2.32
C LYS A 172 21.45 -4.96 -3.79
N ALA A 173 20.94 -4.08 -4.64
CA ALA A 173 21.42 -3.96 -6.01
C ALA A 173 22.95 -3.78 -5.99
N SER A 174 23.66 -4.58 -6.79
CA SER A 174 25.11 -4.63 -6.82
C SER A 174 25.70 -3.35 -7.40
N LYS A 175 25.97 -2.37 -6.53
CA LYS A 175 26.64 -1.12 -6.90
C LYS A 175 27.99 -1.43 -7.56
N PRO A 176 28.27 -0.97 -8.79
CA PRO A 176 29.54 -1.25 -9.45
C PRO A 176 30.69 -0.65 -8.65
N LYS A 177 31.69 -1.49 -8.34
CA LYS A 177 32.88 -1.08 -7.59
C LYS A 177 33.82 -0.35 -8.55
N ALA A 178 33.89 0.98 -8.44
CA ALA A 178 34.90 1.77 -9.14
C ALA A 178 36.31 1.32 -8.71
N SER A 179 37.05 0.73 -9.64
CA SER A 179 38.35 0.10 -9.38
C SER A 179 39.50 1.06 -9.73
N ALA A 180 39.81 1.97 -8.81
CA ALA A 180 40.93 2.90 -8.95
C ALA A 180 42.27 2.28 -8.52
N ALA A 181 42.98 1.71 -9.50
CA ALA A 181 44.43 1.48 -9.57
C ALA A 181 45.15 0.54 -8.56
N PRO A 182 46.36 0.00 -8.88
CA PRO A 182 46.92 -1.18 -8.18
C PRO A 182 48.40 -1.12 -7.75
N THR A 183 48.75 -1.91 -6.73
CA THR A 183 50.09 -2.46 -6.42
C THR A 183 49.90 -3.74 -5.58
N ALA A 184 50.75 -4.78 -5.63
CA ALA A 184 51.73 -5.26 -6.62
C ALA A 184 52.01 -6.77 -6.34
N SER A 185 52.83 -7.44 -7.19
CA SER A 185 53.17 -8.89 -7.15
C SER A 185 52.00 -9.81 -7.58
N ALA A 186 51.99 -10.39 -8.79
CA ALA A 186 52.81 -11.52 -9.31
C ALA A 186 52.36 -12.88 -8.74
N THR A 187 52.23 -13.97 -9.53
CA THR A 187 53.00 -14.36 -10.73
C THR A 187 52.15 -15.02 -11.85
N THR A 188 52.70 -15.03 -13.07
CA THR A 188 52.29 -15.64 -14.36
C THR A 188 51.75 -17.08 -14.29
N THR A 189 51.06 -17.69 -15.26
CA THR A 189 50.78 -17.48 -16.72
C THR A 189 49.50 -18.32 -17.06
N THR A 190 48.78 -18.29 -18.19
CA THR A 190 48.84 -17.67 -19.55
C THR A 190 47.54 -16.83 -19.81
N ALA A 191 47.13 -16.25 -20.94
CA ALA A 191 47.34 -16.29 -22.41
C ALA A 191 46.78 -17.53 -23.18
N ALA A 192 45.91 -17.42 -24.20
CA ALA A 192 45.06 -16.34 -24.75
C ALA A 192 43.84 -17.03 -25.45
N ALA A 193 42.84 -16.43 -26.11
CA ALA A 193 42.47 -15.06 -26.56
C ALA A 193 40.92 -14.96 -26.52
N ALA A 194 40.24 -13.87 -26.16
CA ALA A 194 40.16 -12.51 -26.76
C ALA A 194 39.36 -12.41 -28.08
N ALA A 195 38.03 -12.22 -27.99
CA ALA A 195 37.21 -11.52 -29.00
C ALA A 195 35.87 -11.01 -28.41
N SER A 196 35.69 -9.70 -28.41
CA SER A 196 34.51 -8.95 -27.94
C SER A 196 33.14 -9.42 -28.49
N LYS A 197 32.10 -9.48 -27.64
CA LYS A 197 30.73 -9.20 -28.08
C LYS A 197 29.85 -8.56 -27.00
N LYS A 198 29.06 -7.59 -27.46
CA LYS A 198 28.11 -6.76 -26.71
C LYS A 198 26.84 -7.58 -26.47
N GLU A 199 26.56 -7.99 -25.22
CA GLU A 199 25.43 -8.87 -24.92
C GLU A 199 24.08 -8.16 -25.09
N SER A 200 23.50 -8.33 -26.28
CA SER A 200 22.07 -8.18 -26.51
C SER A 200 21.28 -9.16 -25.62
N LYS A 201 20.12 -8.72 -25.10
CA LYS A 201 19.13 -9.59 -24.46
C LYS A 201 18.97 -10.90 -25.27
N PRO A 202 19.14 -12.10 -24.68
CA PRO A 202 19.00 -13.33 -25.44
C PRO A 202 17.58 -13.42 -25.99
N LYS A 203 17.45 -13.58 -27.31
CA LYS A 203 16.17 -13.95 -27.93
C LYS A 203 15.89 -15.41 -27.58
N GLU A 204 15.28 -15.62 -26.41
CA GLU A 204 14.70 -16.89 -25.95
C GLU A 204 14.02 -17.57 -27.14
N THR A 205 14.58 -18.71 -27.57
CA THR A 205 14.16 -19.36 -28.82
C THR A 205 12.74 -19.89 -28.68
N GLU A 206 12.05 -20.07 -29.81
CA GLU A 206 10.65 -20.50 -29.81
C GLU A 206 10.48 -21.87 -29.12
N GLU A 207 11.45 -22.76 -29.32
CA GLU A 207 11.62 -24.04 -28.61
C GLU A 207 11.75 -23.89 -27.08
N GLN A 208 12.52 -22.91 -26.58
CA GLN A 208 12.61 -22.63 -25.13
C GLN A 208 11.28 -22.14 -24.55
N LYS A 209 10.50 -21.37 -25.32
CA LYS A 209 9.16 -20.92 -24.92
C LYS A 209 8.15 -22.06 -24.91
N GLN A 210 8.23 -22.96 -25.90
CA GLN A 210 7.42 -24.17 -25.94
C GLN A 210 7.73 -25.11 -24.76
N ALA A 211 9.00 -25.34 -24.44
CA ALA A 211 9.41 -26.11 -23.26
C ALA A 211 8.87 -25.52 -21.96
N ARG A 212 8.96 -24.18 -21.81
CA ARG A 212 8.45 -23.45 -20.64
C ARG A 212 6.92 -23.43 -20.53
N LEU A 213 6.21 -23.47 -21.66
CA LEU A 213 4.75 -23.67 -21.69
C LEU A 213 4.38 -25.09 -21.25
N ALA A 214 5.06 -26.11 -21.79
CA ALA A 214 4.84 -27.51 -21.42
C ALA A 214 5.12 -27.77 -19.92
N GLU A 215 6.17 -27.16 -19.36
CA GLU A 215 6.44 -27.24 -17.91
C GLU A 215 5.33 -26.58 -17.07
N LEU A 216 4.84 -25.40 -17.48
CA LEU A 216 3.70 -24.73 -16.82
C LEU A 216 2.40 -25.53 -16.91
N GLU A 217 2.16 -26.26 -18.01
CA GLU A 217 1.00 -27.14 -18.15
C GLU A 217 1.14 -28.39 -17.29
N ALA A 218 2.31 -29.01 -17.26
CA ALA A 218 2.61 -30.12 -16.36
C ALA A 218 2.55 -29.71 -14.87
N GLU A 219 2.94 -28.48 -14.50
CA GLU A 219 2.78 -27.97 -13.14
C GLU A 219 1.30 -27.68 -12.82
N LYS A 220 0.54 -27.09 -13.73
CA LYS A 220 -0.92 -26.91 -13.58
C LYS A 220 -1.65 -28.24 -13.39
N GLU A 221 -1.28 -29.28 -14.12
CA GLU A 221 -1.90 -30.61 -13.98
C GLU A 221 -1.54 -31.25 -12.63
N LYS A 222 -0.29 -31.14 -12.19
CA LYS A 222 0.15 -31.57 -10.84
C LYS A 222 -0.55 -30.78 -9.73
N ALA A 223 -0.75 -29.48 -9.92
CA ALA A 223 -1.47 -28.61 -8.99
C ALA A 223 -2.97 -28.97 -8.93
N ARG A 224 -3.60 -29.28 -10.08
CA ARG A 224 -4.97 -29.78 -10.15
C ARG A 224 -5.12 -31.12 -9.44
N LYS A 225 -4.28 -32.11 -9.75
CA LYS A 225 -4.25 -33.42 -9.06
C LYS A 225 -4.01 -33.27 -7.55
N ARG A 226 -3.24 -32.27 -7.11
CA ARG A 226 -3.09 -31.92 -5.70
C ARG A 226 -4.37 -31.28 -5.12
N ALA A 227 -5.00 -30.33 -5.81
CA ALA A 227 -6.24 -29.69 -5.36
C ALA A 227 -7.40 -30.71 -5.23
N GLU A 228 -7.53 -31.62 -6.19
CA GLU A 228 -8.47 -32.74 -6.15
C GLU A 228 -8.16 -33.68 -4.96
N ARG A 229 -6.89 -34.06 -4.76
CA ARG A 229 -6.46 -34.91 -3.62
C ARG A 229 -6.58 -34.25 -2.25
N PHE A 230 -6.61 -32.92 -2.16
CA PHE A 230 -6.81 -32.15 -0.94
C PHE A 230 -8.25 -31.63 -0.77
N GLY A 231 -9.19 -32.01 -1.65
CA GLY A 231 -10.59 -31.60 -1.58
C GLY A 231 -10.83 -30.10 -1.79
N LEU A 232 -9.85 -29.37 -2.34
CA LEU A 232 -9.90 -27.92 -2.52
C LEU A 232 -10.74 -27.48 -3.74
N VAL A 233 -11.19 -28.44 -4.56
CA VAL A 233 -12.15 -28.23 -5.64
C VAL A 233 -13.57 -28.32 -5.05
N SER A 234 -13.99 -27.25 -4.37
CA SER A 234 -15.36 -27.09 -3.88
C SER A 234 -16.35 -27.11 -5.04
N LYS A 235 -17.57 -27.61 -4.81
CA LYS A 235 -18.62 -27.78 -5.84
C LYS A 235 -19.02 -26.48 -6.58
N ASP A 236 -18.68 -25.32 -6.03
CA ASP A 236 -19.04 -24.00 -6.55
C ASP A 236 -18.03 -23.40 -7.53
N THR A 237 -16.86 -24.02 -7.74
CA THR A 237 -15.98 -23.66 -8.86
C THR A 237 -16.48 -24.36 -10.13
N PRO A 238 -17.08 -23.65 -11.11
CA PRO A 238 -17.63 -24.28 -12.30
C PRO A 238 -16.53 -24.97 -13.09
N THR A 239 -16.81 -26.17 -13.58
CA THR A 239 -15.87 -26.88 -14.45
C THR A 239 -15.64 -26.11 -15.76
N PRO A 240 -14.51 -26.28 -16.46
CA PRO A 240 -14.25 -25.56 -17.70
C PRO A 240 -15.35 -25.74 -18.77
N GLU A 241 -15.98 -26.91 -18.85
CA GLU A 241 -17.14 -27.14 -19.73
C GLU A 241 -18.39 -26.32 -19.32
N GLU A 242 -18.62 -26.13 -18.02
CA GLU A 242 -19.74 -25.32 -17.52
C GLU A 242 -19.48 -23.82 -17.72
N ALA A 243 -18.22 -23.38 -17.60
CA ALA A 243 -17.82 -22.02 -17.96
C ALA A 243 -18.10 -21.73 -19.45
N GLU A 244 -17.79 -22.66 -20.35
CA GLU A 244 -18.14 -22.53 -21.77
C GLU A 244 -19.65 -22.59 -22.01
N LYS A 245 -20.39 -23.53 -21.40
CA LYS A 245 -21.86 -23.58 -21.50
C LYS A 245 -22.52 -22.29 -20.98
N LYS A 246 -22.00 -21.70 -19.90
CA LYS A 246 -22.47 -20.41 -19.37
C LYS A 246 -22.20 -19.29 -20.36
N ARG A 247 -20.98 -19.15 -20.87
CA ARG A 247 -20.61 -18.16 -21.90
C ARG A 247 -21.45 -18.31 -23.19
N LYS A 248 -21.76 -19.54 -23.59
CA LYS A 248 -22.58 -19.86 -24.78
C LYS A 248 -24.08 -19.65 -24.55
N ARG A 249 -24.57 -19.70 -23.31
CA ARG A 249 -25.90 -19.20 -22.93
C ARG A 249 -25.91 -17.67 -22.92
N GLU A 250 -24.89 -17.03 -22.36
CA GLU A 250 -24.80 -15.58 -22.22
C GLU A 250 -24.75 -14.88 -23.59
N ASN A 251 -23.94 -15.36 -24.53
CA ASN A 251 -23.98 -14.92 -25.94
C ASN A 251 -25.31 -15.18 -26.67
N ARG A 252 -26.22 -16.01 -26.12
CA ARG A 252 -27.48 -16.40 -26.76
C ARG A 252 -28.73 -15.81 -26.08
N PHE A 253 -28.59 -15.24 -24.88
CA PHE A 253 -29.69 -14.66 -24.08
C PHE A 253 -29.37 -13.30 -23.45
N GLY A 254 -28.10 -12.87 -23.41
CA GLY A 254 -27.68 -11.59 -22.81
C GLY A 254 -27.89 -10.36 -23.69
N ALA A 255 -28.09 -10.55 -25.00
CA ALA A 255 -28.20 -9.45 -25.97
C ALA A 255 -29.55 -8.71 -25.96
N SER A 256 -30.59 -9.24 -25.30
CA SER A 256 -31.99 -8.81 -25.47
C SER A 256 -32.56 -8.01 -24.30
N ASN A 257 -31.73 -7.30 -23.51
CA ASN A 257 -32.19 -6.64 -22.28
C ASN A 257 -31.50 -5.29 -21.98
N GLY A 258 -30.96 -4.62 -23.00
CA GLY A 258 -30.10 -3.43 -22.83
C GLY A 258 -30.57 -2.11 -23.44
N GLU A 259 -31.30 -2.10 -24.56
CA GLU A 259 -31.23 -0.96 -25.51
C GLU A 259 -32.55 -0.21 -25.81
N GLU A 260 -33.69 -0.55 -25.20
CA GLU A 260 -35.00 0.07 -25.52
C GLU A 260 -35.47 1.16 -24.53
N LYS A 261 -34.57 1.94 -23.92
CA LYS A 261 -34.95 3.09 -23.06
C LYS A 261 -34.10 4.35 -23.27
N LYS A 262 -34.20 4.96 -24.46
CA LYS A 262 -34.09 6.43 -24.68
C LYS A 262 -34.35 6.85 -26.14
N PHE A 263 -35.61 7.06 -26.49
CA PHE A 263 -36.00 8.01 -27.55
C PHE A 263 -37.43 8.52 -27.30
N LYS A 264 -37.55 9.61 -26.54
CA LYS A 264 -38.79 10.39 -26.43
C LYS A 264 -38.54 11.83 -25.95
N THR A 265 -38.03 12.63 -26.87
CA THR A 265 -38.04 14.10 -26.94
C THR A 265 -37.92 14.44 -28.41
#